data_AF-A0A2S7C1U5-F1
#
_entry.id   AF-A0A2S7C1U5-F1
#
_cell.length_a   1.000
_cell.length_b   1.000
_cell.length_c   1.000
_cell.angle_alpha   90.00
_cell.angle_beta   90.00
_cell.angle_gamma   90.00
#
_symmetry.space_group_name_H-M   'P 1'
#
loop_
_entity.id
_entity.type
_entity.pdbx_description
1 polymer ?
#
loop_
_entity_poly.entity_id
_entity_poly.type
_entity_poly.pdbx_seq_one_letter_code
_entity_poly.pdbx_strand_id
1 'polypeptide(L)'
;MKILNSLLDRLDSISSFAMLCVNSALCALVVLAHGGALLLVSTGKVPEMAQEIAFAYVSVPAVIVALAFSVLAFIRREKLGTALKVHAVILMGFAAYMLYFGLDVVFNGVPRGDRFSWDPTFFAVLLGYPFLLIKRAFPWSGFNRTPLRFAPVLAVGISFLISATVSWRMLALFRAGGE
;
A
#
# COMPACT_ATOMS: atom_id res chain seq x y z
N MET A 1 -15.31 -22.80 -0.65
CA MET A 1 -13.88 -22.99 -1.03
C MET A 1 -13.61 -22.95 -2.54
N LYS A 2 -14.43 -23.57 -3.41
CA LYS A 2 -14.15 -23.63 -4.87
C LYS A 2 -13.97 -22.25 -5.54
N ILE A 3 -14.81 -21.27 -5.18
CA ILE A 3 -14.72 -19.89 -5.70
C ILE A 3 -13.43 -19.21 -5.24
N LEU A 4 -13.11 -19.28 -3.94
CA LEU A 4 -11.90 -18.68 -3.37
C LEU A 4 -10.63 -19.25 -4.00
N ASN A 5 -10.56 -20.57 -4.18
CA ASN A 5 -9.42 -21.22 -4.83
C ASN A 5 -9.28 -20.75 -6.28
N SER A 6 -10.38 -20.68 -7.05
CA SER A 6 -10.38 -20.16 -8.43
C SER A 6 -9.89 -18.71 -8.51
N LEU A 7 -10.28 -17.86 -7.57
CA LEU A 7 -9.79 -16.47 -7.49
C LEU A 7 -8.29 -16.41 -7.19
N LEU A 8 -7.82 -17.21 -6.22
CA LEU A 8 -6.40 -17.28 -5.89
C LEU A 8 -5.57 -17.80 -7.08
N ASP A 9 -6.09 -18.77 -7.82
CA ASP A 9 -5.43 -19.32 -9.02
C ASP A 9 -5.35 -18.27 -10.14
N ARG A 10 -6.39 -17.45 -10.32
CA ARG A 10 -6.37 -16.30 -11.25
C ARG A 10 -5.38 -15.22 -10.83
N LEU A 11 -5.31 -14.93 -9.53
CA LEU A 11 -4.30 -14.00 -9.01
C LEU A 11 -2.90 -14.56 -9.27
N ASP A 12 -2.71 -15.86 -9.05
CA ASP A 12 -1.47 -16.60 -9.27
C ASP A 12 -1.10 -16.73 -10.76
N SER A 13 -2.03 -16.54 -11.71
CA SER A 13 -1.72 -16.56 -13.15
C SER A 13 -1.21 -15.22 -13.72
N ILE A 14 -1.33 -14.11 -12.97
CA ILE A 14 -0.83 -12.80 -13.43
C ILE A 14 0.69 -12.87 -13.65
N SER A 15 1.21 -12.42 -14.80
CA SER A 15 2.65 -12.50 -15.05
C SER A 15 3.46 -11.54 -14.18
N SER A 16 4.69 -11.94 -13.83
CA SER A 16 5.63 -11.10 -13.07
C SER A 16 5.94 -9.77 -13.79
N PHE A 17 5.99 -9.81 -15.12
CA PHE A 17 6.18 -8.61 -15.93
C PHE A 17 4.99 -7.66 -15.85
N ALA A 18 3.76 -8.18 -15.93
CA ALA A 18 2.55 -7.34 -15.78
C ALA A 18 2.49 -6.66 -14.41
N MET A 19 2.84 -7.38 -13.33
CA MET A 19 2.95 -6.78 -12.00
C MET A 19 3.98 -5.65 -11.97
N LEU A 20 5.16 -5.86 -12.59
CA LEU A 20 6.18 -4.82 -12.65
C LEU A 20 5.68 -3.58 -13.40
N CYS A 21 5.01 -3.76 -14.54
CA CYS A 21 4.41 -2.66 -15.30
C CYS A 21 3.42 -1.86 -14.46
N VAL A 22 2.46 -2.54 -13.81
CA VAL A 22 1.46 -1.89 -12.96
C VAL A 22 2.13 -1.16 -11.79
N ASN A 23 3.05 -1.81 -11.09
CA ASN A 23 3.73 -1.17 -9.97
C ASN A 23 4.56 0.04 -10.41
N SER A 24 5.21 -0.05 -11.57
CA SER A 24 6.00 1.07 -12.11
C SER A 24 5.11 2.26 -12.48
N ALA A 25 3.94 1.99 -13.06
CA ALA A 25 2.95 3.04 -13.33
C ALA A 25 2.47 3.70 -12.03
N LEU A 26 2.12 2.91 -11.02
CA LEU A 26 1.74 3.42 -9.70
C LEU A 26 2.87 4.22 -9.05
N CYS A 27 4.11 3.76 -9.15
CA CYS A 27 5.27 4.47 -8.65
C CYS A 27 5.45 5.83 -9.35
N ALA A 28 5.30 5.89 -10.67
CA ALA A 28 5.35 7.15 -11.41
C ALA A 28 4.25 8.13 -10.94
N LEU A 29 3.03 7.63 -10.72
CA LEU A 29 1.93 8.45 -10.18
C LEU A 29 2.23 8.98 -8.77
N VAL A 30 2.80 8.16 -7.89
CA VAL A 30 3.21 8.60 -6.54
C VAL A 30 4.31 9.64 -6.60
N VAL A 31 5.32 9.48 -7.48
CA VAL A 31 6.36 10.50 -7.67
C VAL A 31 5.76 11.80 -8.19
N LEU A 32 4.83 11.75 -9.14
CA LEU A 32 4.16 12.95 -9.64
C LEU A 32 3.34 13.64 -8.54
N ALA A 33 2.55 12.89 -7.78
CA ALA A 33 1.69 13.44 -6.73
C ALA A 33 2.52 13.98 -5.54
N HIS A 34 3.34 13.14 -4.92
CA HIS A 34 4.09 13.49 -3.72
C HIS A 34 5.32 14.36 -4.04
N GLY A 35 6.01 14.09 -5.15
CA GLY A 35 7.13 14.90 -5.61
C GLY A 35 6.67 16.29 -6.08
N GLY A 36 5.54 16.37 -6.77
CA GLY A 36 4.91 17.65 -7.13
C GLY A 36 4.54 18.47 -5.89
N ALA A 37 3.92 17.83 -4.89
CA ALA A 37 3.60 18.48 -3.62
C ALA A 37 4.85 18.99 -2.88
N LEU A 38 5.90 18.18 -2.79
CA LEU A 38 7.19 18.58 -2.19
C LEU A 38 7.81 19.79 -2.91
N LEU A 39 7.77 19.82 -4.26
CA LEU A 39 8.28 20.95 -5.05
C LEU A 39 7.51 22.24 -4.80
N LEU A 40 6.18 22.17 -4.67
CA LEU A 40 5.35 23.34 -4.37
C LEU A 40 5.64 23.90 -2.98
N VAL A 41 5.87 23.03 -1.99
CA VAL A 41 6.23 23.47 -0.64
C VAL A 41 7.65 24.00 -0.59
N SER A 42 8.62 23.33 -1.23
CA SER A 42 10.01 23.80 -1.24
C SER A 42 10.21 25.13 -1.96
N THR A 43 9.32 25.46 -2.92
CA THR A 43 9.32 26.75 -3.61
C THR A 43 8.55 27.84 -2.87
N GLY A 44 8.05 27.56 -1.66
CA GLY A 44 7.32 28.52 -0.83
C GLY A 44 5.94 28.90 -1.38
N LYS A 45 5.42 28.19 -2.39
CA LYS A 45 4.11 28.50 -2.99
C LYS A 45 2.95 28.07 -2.10
N VAL A 46 3.12 27.02 -1.30
CA VAL A 46 2.08 26.49 -0.39
C VAL A 46 2.69 25.98 0.93
N PRO A 47 3.27 26.86 1.77
CA PRO A 47 4.01 26.45 2.98
C PRO A 47 3.11 25.79 4.03
N GLU A 48 1.80 26.05 4.02
CA GLU A 48 0.81 25.46 4.92
C GLU A 48 0.69 23.94 4.77
N MET A 49 1.06 23.37 3.63
CA MET A 49 1.04 21.93 3.39
C MET A 49 2.27 21.19 3.95
N ALA A 50 3.26 21.89 4.52
CA ALA A 50 4.52 21.29 4.95
C ALA A 50 4.37 20.19 6.01
N GLN A 51 3.40 20.34 6.93
CA GLN A 51 3.10 19.31 7.94
C GLN A 51 2.34 18.11 7.34
N GLU A 52 1.53 18.34 6.30
CA GLU A 52 0.71 17.30 5.66
C GLU A 52 1.52 16.40 4.72
N ILE A 53 2.68 16.88 4.24
CA ILE A 53 3.56 16.14 3.32
C ILE A 53 4.71 15.41 4.02
N ALA A 54 4.70 15.27 5.35
CA ALA A 54 5.76 14.56 6.08
C ALA A 54 6.01 13.14 5.51
N PHE A 55 4.94 12.44 5.12
CA PHE A 55 5.02 11.13 4.47
C PHE A 55 5.63 11.17 3.05
N ALA A 56 5.55 12.30 2.35
CA ALA A 56 6.16 12.48 1.03
C ALA A 56 7.68 12.37 1.09
N TYR A 57 8.32 12.85 2.17
CA TYR A 57 9.77 12.75 2.37
C TYR A 57 10.29 11.32 2.46
N VAL A 58 9.46 10.37 2.89
CA VAL A 58 9.81 8.95 2.96
C VAL A 58 9.37 8.22 1.69
N SER A 59 8.16 8.49 1.22
CA SER A 59 7.60 7.77 0.08
C SER A 59 8.27 8.11 -1.25
N VAL A 60 8.63 9.37 -1.51
CA VAL A 60 9.27 9.76 -2.78
C VAL A 60 10.62 9.04 -2.99
N PRO A 61 11.58 9.06 -2.05
CA PRO A 61 12.83 8.31 -2.21
C PRO A 61 12.62 6.80 -2.40
N ALA A 62 11.73 6.18 -1.61
CA ALA A 62 11.44 4.76 -1.75
C ALA A 62 10.93 4.41 -3.15
N VAL A 63 10.01 5.21 -3.66
CA VAL A 63 9.38 4.98 -4.97
C VAL A 63 10.34 5.28 -6.13
N ILE A 64 11.26 6.25 -5.99
CA ILE A 64 12.35 6.48 -6.95
C ILE A 64 13.26 5.25 -7.03
N VAL A 65 13.63 4.66 -5.89
CA VAL A 65 14.42 3.41 -5.87
C VAL A 65 13.66 2.29 -6.60
N ALA A 66 12.37 2.12 -6.31
CA ALA A 66 11.53 1.13 -6.99
C ALA A 66 11.50 1.33 -8.52
N LEU A 67 11.37 2.57 -8.99
CA LEU A 67 11.41 2.92 -10.41
C LEU A 67 12.77 2.64 -11.06
N ALA A 68 13.87 2.96 -10.38
CA ALA A 68 15.21 2.69 -10.89
C ALA A 68 15.42 1.18 -11.14
N PHE A 69 14.95 0.34 -10.20
CA PHE A 69 14.97 -1.12 -10.37
C PHE A 69 14.02 -1.60 -11.48
N SER A 70 12.85 -0.97 -11.65
CA SER A 70 11.95 -1.25 -12.78
C SER A 70 12.59 -0.96 -14.12
N VAL A 71 13.21 0.20 -14.29
CA VAL A 71 13.93 0.58 -15.52
C VAL A 71 15.03 -0.43 -15.81
N LEU A 72 15.82 -0.80 -14.80
CA LEU A 72 16.86 -1.82 -14.94
C LEU A 72 16.27 -3.16 -15.39
N ALA A 73 15.13 -3.58 -14.83
CA ALA A 73 14.47 -4.82 -15.21
C ALA A 73 13.82 -4.78 -16.61
N PHE A 74 13.39 -3.61 -17.09
CA PHE A 74 12.91 -3.44 -18.47
C PHE A 74 14.05 -3.56 -19.50
N ILE A 75 15.24 -3.08 -19.16
CA ILE A 75 16.44 -3.22 -20.01
C ILE A 75 17.00 -4.65 -19.91
N ARG A 76 17.04 -5.20 -18.69
CA ARG A 76 17.67 -6.48 -18.34
C ARG A 76 16.67 -7.40 -17.66
N ARG A 77 16.01 -8.26 -18.45
CA ARG A 77 14.93 -9.14 -17.96
C ARG A 77 15.36 -10.07 -16.83
N GLU A 78 16.65 -10.42 -16.74
CA GLU A 78 17.20 -11.21 -15.63
C GLU A 78 17.10 -10.50 -14.27
N LYS A 79 16.91 -9.18 -14.25
CA LYS A 79 16.71 -8.38 -13.02
C LYS A 79 15.25 -8.27 -12.60
N LEU A 80 14.30 -8.83 -13.35
CA LEU A 80 12.86 -8.80 -13.04
C LEU A 80 12.56 -9.28 -11.61
N GLY A 81 13.15 -10.41 -11.21
CA GLY A 81 12.95 -10.94 -9.86
C GLY A 81 13.45 -9.99 -8.76
N THR A 82 14.61 -9.35 -8.98
CA THR A 82 15.15 -8.36 -8.04
C THR A 82 14.28 -7.13 -7.95
N ALA A 83 13.78 -6.61 -9.08
CA ALA A 83 12.88 -5.46 -9.09
C ALA A 83 11.59 -5.78 -8.30
N LEU A 84 10.97 -6.93 -8.54
CA LEU A 84 9.77 -7.32 -7.78
C LEU A 84 10.03 -7.44 -6.27
N LYS A 85 11.21 -7.93 -5.85
CA LYS A 85 11.59 -7.95 -4.42
C LYS A 85 11.66 -6.56 -3.81
N VAL A 86 12.28 -5.60 -4.51
CA VAL A 86 12.38 -4.21 -4.05
C VAL A 86 10.99 -3.61 -3.89
N HIS A 87 10.12 -3.77 -4.89
CA HIS A 87 8.72 -3.33 -4.82
C HIS A 87 7.97 -3.99 -3.67
N ALA A 88 8.17 -5.29 -3.45
CA ALA A 88 7.52 -6.03 -2.37
C ALA A 88 7.92 -5.53 -0.98
N VAL A 89 9.22 -5.26 -0.75
CA VAL A 89 9.72 -4.74 0.52
C VAL A 89 9.16 -3.35 0.81
N ILE A 90 9.18 -2.47 -0.19
CA ILE A 90 8.66 -1.10 -0.04
C ILE A 90 7.16 -1.12 0.25
N LEU A 91 6.39 -1.90 -0.52
CA LEU A 91 4.95 -2.03 -0.31
C LEU A 91 4.59 -2.66 1.03
N MET A 92 5.39 -3.61 1.54
CA MET A 92 5.21 -4.12 2.90
C MET A 92 5.48 -3.05 3.96
N GLY A 93 6.51 -2.23 3.78
CA GLY A 93 6.78 -1.10 4.67
C GLY A 93 5.58 -0.15 4.75
N PHE A 94 5.00 0.19 3.59
CA PHE A 94 3.79 1.02 3.53
C PHE A 94 2.56 0.34 4.13
N ALA A 95 2.39 -0.96 3.91
CA ALA A 95 1.30 -1.72 4.50
C ALA A 95 1.42 -1.79 6.03
N ALA A 96 2.63 -2.00 6.56
CA ALA A 96 2.88 -1.99 8.01
C ALA A 96 2.58 -0.62 8.62
N TYR A 97 3.02 0.46 7.98
CA TYR A 97 2.71 1.83 8.41
C TYR A 97 1.21 2.12 8.38
N MET A 98 0.51 1.74 7.31
CA MET A 98 -0.93 1.98 7.23
C MET A 98 -1.72 1.09 8.19
N LEU A 99 -1.27 -0.13 8.44
CA LEU A 99 -1.85 -0.98 9.48
C LEU A 99 -1.70 -0.32 10.85
N TYR A 100 -0.51 0.19 11.18
CA TYR A 100 -0.27 0.95 12.40
C TYR A 100 -1.21 2.15 12.50
N PHE A 101 -1.30 2.96 11.43
CA PHE A 101 -2.19 4.12 11.38
C PHE A 101 -3.67 3.73 11.54
N GLY A 102 -4.13 2.67 10.88
CA GLY A 102 -5.50 2.17 11.03
C GLY A 102 -5.80 1.72 12.46
N LEU A 103 -4.85 1.03 13.12
CA LEU A 103 -4.99 0.64 14.52
C LEU A 103 -4.97 1.85 15.46
N ASP A 104 -4.12 2.85 15.19
CA ASP A 104 -4.10 4.11 15.93
C ASP A 104 -5.47 4.80 15.90
N VAL A 105 -6.11 4.89 14.72
CA VAL A 105 -7.48 5.42 14.60
C VAL A 105 -8.50 4.57 15.38
N VAL A 106 -8.36 3.25 15.37
CA VAL A 106 -9.24 2.34 16.12
C VAL A 106 -9.15 2.55 17.62
N PHE A 107 -7.94 2.68 18.16
CA PHE A 107 -7.70 2.74 19.61
C PHE A 107 -7.74 4.16 20.17
N ASN A 108 -7.12 5.12 19.48
CA ASN A 108 -6.96 6.51 19.93
C ASN A 108 -8.01 7.46 19.33
N GLY A 109 -8.80 6.98 18.37
CA GLY A 109 -9.89 7.75 17.75
C GLY A 109 -9.47 8.47 16.46
N VAL A 110 -10.45 9.12 15.83
CA VAL A 110 -10.23 9.84 14.57
C VAL A 110 -9.35 11.07 14.82
N PRO A 111 -8.26 11.28 14.04
CA PRO A 111 -7.45 12.48 14.12
C PRO A 111 -8.31 13.74 14.03
N ARG A 112 -8.01 14.74 14.88
CA ARG A 112 -8.76 15.99 14.91
C ARG A 112 -8.38 16.86 13.70
N GLY A 113 -9.37 17.43 13.03
CA GLY A 113 -9.24 18.32 11.87
C GLY A 113 -10.15 17.91 10.71
N ASP A 114 -10.52 18.87 9.86
CA ASP A 114 -11.56 18.71 8.82
C ASP A 114 -11.14 17.85 7.61
N ARG A 115 -9.96 17.23 7.65
CA ARG A 115 -9.32 16.60 6.48
C ARG A 115 -9.13 15.09 6.58
N PHE A 116 -9.60 14.45 7.66
CA PHE A 116 -9.50 12.99 7.76
C PHE A 116 -10.47 12.31 6.79
N SER A 117 -9.92 11.50 5.88
CA SER A 117 -10.67 10.65 4.97
C SER A 117 -10.16 9.23 5.07
N TRP A 118 -11.10 8.28 5.00
CA TRP A 118 -10.80 6.85 5.05
C TRP A 118 -11.42 6.16 3.84
N ASP A 119 -10.59 5.51 3.03
CA ASP A 119 -11.04 4.65 1.93
C ASP A 119 -10.80 3.17 2.30
N PRO A 120 -11.86 2.41 2.65
CA PRO A 120 -11.75 0.99 2.97
C PRO A 120 -11.19 0.13 1.83
N THR A 121 -11.48 0.52 0.58
CA THR A 121 -11.08 -0.24 -0.61
C THR A 121 -9.59 -0.08 -0.82
N PHE A 122 -9.11 1.16 -0.81
CA PHE A 122 -7.68 1.44 -0.92
C PHE A 122 -6.90 0.78 0.22
N PHE A 123 -7.41 0.87 1.45
CA PHE A 123 -6.79 0.23 2.62
C PHE A 123 -6.68 -1.29 2.47
N ALA A 124 -7.74 -1.95 1.99
CA ALA A 124 -7.74 -3.39 1.75
C ALA A 124 -6.75 -3.82 0.67
N VAL A 125 -6.69 -3.08 -0.45
CA VAL A 125 -5.72 -3.34 -1.52
C VAL A 125 -4.29 -3.16 -1.01
N LEU A 126 -4.03 -2.08 -0.27
CA LEU A 126 -2.70 -1.78 0.25
C LEU A 126 -2.20 -2.82 1.26
N LEU A 127 -3.09 -3.40 2.08
CA LEU A 127 -2.72 -4.48 3.00
C LEU A 127 -2.61 -5.84 2.30
N GLY A 128 -3.48 -6.16 1.33
CA GLY A 128 -3.54 -7.46 0.69
C GLY A 128 -2.51 -7.68 -0.42
N TYR A 129 -2.31 -6.68 -1.28
CA TYR A 129 -1.45 -6.78 -2.46
C TYR A 129 0.03 -7.10 -2.15
N PRO A 130 0.68 -6.53 -1.11
CA PRO A 130 2.07 -6.82 -0.80
C PRO A 130 2.31 -8.31 -0.53
N PHE A 131 1.36 -9.02 0.09
CA PHE A 131 1.48 -10.47 0.31
C PHE A 131 1.47 -11.28 -0.99
N LEU A 132 0.66 -10.87 -1.97
CA LEU A 132 0.67 -11.50 -3.30
C LEU A 132 2.03 -11.30 -3.98
N LEU A 133 2.60 -10.10 -3.85
CA LEU A 133 3.88 -9.75 -4.44
C LEU A 133 5.05 -10.48 -3.74
N ILE A 134 5.05 -10.54 -2.41
CA ILE A 134 6.05 -11.25 -1.59
C ILE A 134 6.07 -12.74 -1.89
N LYS A 135 4.89 -13.38 -1.98
CA LYS A 135 4.75 -14.79 -2.31
C LYS A 135 5.47 -15.14 -3.63
N ARG A 136 5.50 -14.20 -4.57
CA ARG A 136 6.12 -14.37 -5.90
C ARG A 136 7.58 -13.95 -5.95
N ALA A 137 7.91 -12.85 -5.27
CA ALA A 137 9.23 -12.26 -5.37
C ALA A 137 10.30 -13.07 -4.63
N PHE A 138 9.93 -13.82 -3.59
CA PHE A 138 10.87 -14.57 -2.76
C PHE A 138 10.72 -16.09 -2.91
N PRO A 139 11.83 -16.85 -2.85
CA PRO A 139 11.77 -18.31 -2.78
C PRO A 139 11.41 -18.75 -1.35
N TRP A 140 10.36 -19.57 -1.21
CA TRP A 140 9.81 -20.02 0.07
C TRP A 140 10.12 -21.49 0.37
N SER A 141 11.39 -21.91 0.19
CA SER A 141 11.80 -23.32 0.27
C SER A 141 11.62 -23.97 1.65
N GLY A 142 11.45 -23.18 2.72
CA GLY A 142 11.25 -23.68 4.10
C GLY A 142 9.87 -23.39 4.70
N PHE A 143 8.95 -22.76 3.97
CA PHE A 143 7.64 -22.37 4.51
C PHE A 143 6.53 -23.27 3.99
N ASN A 144 5.58 -23.58 4.87
CA ASN A 144 4.37 -24.27 4.46
C ASN A 144 3.61 -23.41 3.42
N ARG A 145 3.24 -24.00 2.29
CA ARG A 145 2.66 -23.24 1.16
C ARG A 145 1.24 -22.74 1.46
N THR A 146 0.55 -23.39 2.40
CA THR A 146 -0.88 -23.13 2.69
C THR A 146 -1.10 -21.77 3.38
N PRO A 147 -0.41 -21.40 4.47
CA PRO A 147 -0.54 -20.06 5.07
C PRO A 147 -0.20 -18.95 4.07
N LEU A 148 0.86 -19.14 3.30
CA LEU A 148 1.33 -18.16 2.32
C LEU A 148 0.31 -17.95 1.19
N ARG A 149 -0.45 -18.99 0.82
CA ARG A 149 -1.50 -18.92 -0.20
C ARG A 149 -2.69 -18.06 0.23
N PHE A 150 -3.04 -18.10 1.52
CA PHE A 150 -4.21 -17.38 2.06
C PHE A 150 -3.86 -16.05 2.72
N ALA A 151 -2.58 -15.71 2.89
CA ALA A 151 -2.14 -14.45 3.50
C ALA A 151 -2.79 -13.18 2.91
N PRO A 152 -2.96 -13.02 1.58
CA PRO A 152 -3.65 -11.85 1.02
C PRO A 152 -5.12 -11.77 1.45
N VAL A 153 -5.79 -12.91 1.56
CA VAL A 153 -7.21 -13.00 1.97
C VAL A 153 -7.34 -12.65 3.45
N LEU A 154 -6.42 -13.14 4.28
CA LEU A 154 -6.36 -12.80 5.70
C LEU A 154 -6.11 -11.29 5.90
N ALA A 155 -5.18 -10.72 5.15
CA ALA A 155 -4.89 -9.28 5.20
C ALA A 155 -6.12 -8.44 4.82
N VAL A 156 -6.85 -8.84 3.78
CA VAL A 156 -8.12 -8.20 3.39
C VAL A 156 -9.20 -8.40 4.47
N GLY A 157 -9.28 -9.58 5.10
CA GLY A 157 -10.20 -9.80 6.21
C GLY A 157 -9.93 -8.87 7.40
N ILE A 158 -8.66 -8.72 7.77
CA ILE A 158 -8.21 -7.79 8.82
C ILE A 158 -8.53 -6.34 8.41
N SER A 159 -8.29 -5.97 7.15
CA SER A 159 -8.56 -4.61 6.67
C SER A 159 -10.03 -4.24 6.73
N PHE A 160 -10.94 -5.19 6.46
CA PHE A 160 -12.38 -5.00 6.60
C PHE A 160 -12.79 -4.75 8.05
N LEU A 161 -12.25 -5.52 9.00
CA LEU A 161 -12.56 -5.35 10.43
C LEU A 161 -12.09 -3.97 10.94
N ILE A 162 -10.87 -3.57 10.58
CA ILE A 162 -10.33 -2.26 10.92
C ILE A 162 -11.19 -1.17 10.27
N SER A 163 -11.49 -1.28 8.98
CA SER A 163 -12.29 -0.27 8.26
C SER A 163 -13.69 -0.12 8.85
N ALA A 164 -14.37 -1.22 9.20
CA ALA A 164 -15.67 -1.17 9.84
C ALA A 164 -15.60 -0.43 11.18
N THR A 165 -14.54 -0.67 11.95
CA THR A 165 -14.31 0.00 13.23
C THR A 165 -13.99 1.49 13.06
N VAL A 166 -13.18 1.86 12.06
CA VAL A 166 -12.90 3.25 11.71
C VAL A 166 -14.18 3.97 11.26
N SER A 167 -14.98 3.36 10.39
CA SER A 167 -16.26 3.92 9.96
C SER A 167 -17.23 4.13 11.13
N TRP A 168 -17.28 3.18 12.08
CA TRP A 168 -18.06 3.34 13.30
C TRP A 168 -17.58 4.52 14.15
N ARG A 169 -16.26 4.67 14.34
CA ARG A 169 -15.65 5.79 15.07
C ARG A 169 -15.98 7.13 14.40
N MET A 170 -15.87 7.21 13.08
CA MET A 170 -16.24 8.40 12.31
C MET A 170 -17.71 8.75 12.51
N LEU A 171 -18.62 7.77 12.40
CA LEU A 171 -20.05 7.98 12.61
C LEU A 171 -20.38 8.46 14.03
N ALA A 172 -19.72 7.90 15.05
CA ALA A 172 -19.89 8.31 16.44
C ALA A 172 -19.44 9.76 16.67
N LEU A 173 -18.34 10.18 16.04
CA LEU A 173 -17.85 11.55 16.10
C LEU A 173 -18.82 12.53 15.41
N PHE A 174 -19.34 12.18 14.23
CA PHE A 174 -20.36 12.99 13.54
C PHE A 174 -21.62 13.18 14.37
N ARG A 175 -22.06 12.14 15.10
CA ARG A 175 -23.22 12.25 16.00
C ARG A 175 -22.97 13.14 17.22
N ALA A 176 -21.74 13.13 17.74
CA ALA A 176 -21.38 13.92 18.92
C ALA A 176 -21.10 15.40 18.63
N GLY A 177 -20.72 15.76 17.39
CA GLY A 177 -20.49 17.14 16.96
C GLY A 177 -21.68 17.82 16.27
N GLY A 178 -22.85 17.16 16.25
CA GLY A 178 -24.09 17.67 15.65
C GLY A 178 -25.07 18.31 16.64
N GLU A 179 -24.63 18.56 17.89
CA GLU A 179 -25.28 19.41 18.89
C GLU A 179 -24.49 20.72 19.05
#